data_AF-A0A2A4Q6Q9-F1
#
_entry.id   AF-A0A2A4Q6Q9-F1
#
_cell.length_a   1.000
_cell.length_b   1.000
_cell.length_c   1.000
_cell.angle_alpha   90.00
_cell.angle_beta   90.00
_cell.angle_gamma   90.00
#
_symmetry.space_group_name_H-M   'P 1'
#
loop_
_entity.id
_entity.type
_entity.pdbx_description
1 polymer ?
#
loop_
_entity_poly.entity_id
_entity_poly.type
_entity_poly.pdbx_seq_one_letter_code
_entity_poly.pdbx_strand_id
1 'polypeptide(L)'
;MNKLALLLCLLFIVIVSSCKKEGCTDESAINYDIVANKDDGSCEYCIPAEEGRGSLTFYLIDDIFNSQYYNEQILRIDITGVRRVYSDASCGVLTCYADFTITNLIANNISYIDFWLSIYPSIGGSWYYDHTTNSGASIPEGGQITINDVPASSSCGSLDFASVNDYLYTVSYN
;
A
#
# COMPACT_ATOMS: atom_id res chain seq x y z
N MET A 1 65.79 7.32 -23.09
CA MET A 1 64.82 7.65 -22.03
C MET A 1 65.43 7.33 -20.68
N ASN A 2 65.49 8.30 -19.76
CA ASN A 2 66.11 8.08 -18.46
C ASN A 2 65.20 7.13 -17.63
N LYS A 3 65.80 6.13 -16.97
CA LYS A 3 65.04 5.10 -16.23
C LYS A 3 64.19 5.69 -15.10
N LEU A 4 64.61 6.82 -14.53
CA LEU A 4 63.91 7.55 -13.47
C LEU A 4 62.62 8.23 -13.98
N ALA A 5 62.63 8.78 -15.19
CA ALA A 5 61.51 9.41 -15.86
C ALA A 5 60.51 8.36 -16.34
N LEU A 6 60.99 7.18 -16.77
CA LEU A 6 60.11 6.05 -17.03
C LEU A 6 59.42 5.58 -15.74
N LEU A 7 60.14 5.51 -14.62
CA LEU A 7 59.59 5.13 -13.32
C LEU A 7 58.57 6.16 -12.81
N LEU A 8 58.88 7.46 -12.89
CA LEU A 8 57.98 8.55 -12.51
C LEU A 8 56.74 8.60 -13.40
N CYS A 9 56.88 8.35 -14.70
CA CYS A 9 55.77 8.30 -15.63
C CYS A 9 54.86 7.08 -15.35
N LEU A 10 55.44 5.91 -15.08
CA LEU A 10 54.68 4.72 -14.67
C LEU A 10 53.98 4.93 -13.32
N LEU A 11 54.64 5.57 -12.35
CA LEU A 11 54.04 5.89 -11.05
C LEU A 11 52.88 6.87 -11.21
N PHE A 12 53.06 7.90 -12.03
CA PHE A 12 52.00 8.85 -12.35
C PHE A 12 50.82 8.14 -13.03
N ILE A 13 51.07 7.29 -14.05
CA ILE A 13 50.05 6.49 -14.72
C ILE A 13 49.28 5.61 -13.73
N VAL A 14 49.95 4.95 -12.79
CA VAL A 14 49.31 4.11 -11.75
C VAL A 14 48.46 4.95 -10.79
N ILE A 15 48.91 6.17 -10.43
CA ILE A 15 48.18 7.06 -9.53
C ILE A 15 46.91 7.62 -10.18
N VAL A 16 46.93 8.01 -11.47
CA VAL A 16 45.73 8.49 -12.17
C VAL A 16 44.76 7.38 -12.60
N SER A 17 45.20 6.13 -12.71
CA SER A 17 44.34 5.03 -13.17
C SER A 17 43.52 4.35 -12.08
N SER A 18 43.70 4.72 -10.81
CA SER A 18 43.00 4.09 -9.67
C SER A 18 41.86 4.93 -9.06
N CYS A 19 41.41 6.00 -9.71
CA CYS A 19 40.21 6.72 -9.26
C CYS A 19 38.96 6.07 -9.88
N LYS A 20 38.44 5.03 -9.23
CA LYS A 20 37.19 4.38 -9.63
C LYS A 20 36.04 5.30 -9.18
N LYS A 21 35.23 5.81 -10.10
CA LYS A 21 34.06 6.63 -9.74
C LYS A 21 33.13 5.76 -8.89
N GLU A 22 32.83 6.23 -7.69
CA GLU A 22 31.88 5.60 -6.76
C GLU A 22 30.52 6.29 -6.86
N GLY A 23 29.46 5.53 -6.67
CA GLY A 23 28.07 5.94 -6.80
C GLY A 23 27.17 4.71 -6.93
N CYS A 24 25.85 4.88 -6.88
CA CYS A 24 24.94 3.75 -6.99
C CYS A 24 25.07 3.04 -8.35
N THR A 25 25.33 1.73 -8.34
CA THR A 25 25.48 0.92 -9.56
C THR A 25 24.25 0.08 -9.90
N ASP A 26 23.19 0.16 -9.11
CA ASP A 26 21.95 -0.58 -9.36
C ASP A 26 21.02 0.21 -10.29
N GLU A 27 20.74 -0.33 -11.48
CA GLU A 27 19.85 0.28 -12.48
C GLU A 27 18.39 0.44 -12.00
N SER A 28 17.99 -0.28 -10.95
CA SER A 28 16.67 -0.18 -10.31
C SER A 28 16.58 0.90 -9.23
N ALA A 29 17.70 1.54 -8.87
CA ALA A 29 17.74 2.64 -7.91
C ALA A 29 17.45 3.99 -8.59
N ILE A 30 16.79 4.89 -7.86
CA ILE A 30 16.40 6.22 -8.34
C ILE A 30 17.58 7.16 -8.56
N ASN A 31 18.69 6.87 -7.89
CA ASN A 31 19.94 7.60 -7.97
C ASN A 31 21.05 6.79 -8.65
N TYR A 32 20.67 5.86 -9.54
CA TYR A 32 21.61 5.12 -10.38
C TYR A 32 22.58 6.06 -11.11
N ASP A 33 23.87 5.82 -10.95
CA ASP A 33 24.94 6.55 -11.62
C ASP A 33 25.60 5.65 -12.66
N ILE A 34 25.22 5.84 -13.94
CA ILE A 34 25.72 5.04 -15.07
C ILE A 34 27.23 5.09 -15.27
N VAL A 35 27.93 6.10 -14.71
CA VAL A 35 29.40 6.18 -14.78
C VAL A 35 30.08 5.73 -13.48
N ALA A 36 29.32 5.35 -12.44
CA ALA A 36 29.85 4.69 -11.27
C ALA A 36 30.26 3.26 -11.63
N ASN A 37 31.48 2.88 -11.26
CA ASN A 37 31.98 1.53 -11.50
C ASN A 37 32.02 0.71 -10.20
N LYS A 38 31.80 1.35 -9.06
CA LYS A 38 31.82 0.77 -7.73
C LYS A 38 30.68 1.36 -6.92
N ASP A 39 29.87 0.48 -6.37
CA ASP A 39 28.82 0.88 -5.44
C ASP A 39 29.43 1.53 -4.20
N ASP A 40 28.90 2.70 -3.82
CA ASP A 40 29.21 3.39 -2.57
C ASP A 40 28.18 3.11 -1.47
N GLY A 41 27.14 2.31 -1.77
CA GLY A 41 26.06 2.00 -0.85
C GLY A 41 25.03 3.13 -0.71
N SER A 42 25.05 4.12 -1.60
CA SER A 42 24.09 5.24 -1.59
C SER A 42 22.77 4.93 -2.30
N CYS A 43 22.60 3.74 -2.89
CA CYS A 43 21.41 3.41 -3.68
C CYS A 43 20.09 3.65 -2.94
N GLU A 44 19.23 4.47 -3.54
CA GLU A 44 17.88 4.79 -3.07
C GLU A 44 16.88 4.06 -3.97
N TYR A 45 15.91 3.38 -3.38
CA TYR A 45 14.91 2.62 -4.13
C TYR A 45 13.51 3.18 -3.87
N CYS A 46 12.62 3.07 -4.87
CA CYS A 46 11.18 3.25 -4.63
C CYS A 46 10.67 2.06 -3.81
N ILE A 47 10.92 2.06 -2.50
CA ILE A 47 10.39 1.02 -1.61
C ILE A 47 8.87 1.27 -1.51
N PRO A 48 8.00 0.34 -1.93
CA PRO A 48 6.64 0.33 -1.39
C PRO A 48 6.82 0.18 0.10
N ALA A 49 6.67 1.28 0.83
CA ALA A 49 6.68 1.21 2.27
C ALA A 49 5.40 0.45 2.66
N GLU A 50 5.49 -0.86 2.78
CA GLU A 50 4.88 -1.54 3.90
C GLU A 50 5.64 -1.02 5.13
N GLU A 51 5.04 -0.63 6.24
CA GLU A 51 3.99 -1.31 6.95
C GLU A 51 3.28 -0.29 7.86
N GLY A 52 1.98 -0.12 7.68
CA GLY A 52 1.10 0.05 8.84
C GLY A 52 0.49 -1.32 9.11
N ARG A 53 1.17 -2.21 9.84
CA ARG A 53 0.54 -3.42 10.39
C ARG A 53 -0.33 -3.01 11.57
N GLY A 54 -1.45 -2.38 11.25
CA GLY A 54 -2.59 -2.29 12.13
C GLY A 54 -3.67 -3.19 11.56
N SER A 55 -4.22 -4.05 12.41
CA SER A 55 -5.47 -4.73 12.08
C SER A 55 -6.59 -3.96 12.76
N LEU A 56 -7.54 -3.49 11.96
CA LEU A 56 -8.79 -2.95 12.46
C LEU A 56 -9.91 -3.93 12.15
N THR A 57 -10.76 -4.16 13.13
CA THR A 57 -11.97 -4.96 12.98
C THR A 57 -13.17 -4.09 13.27
N PHE A 58 -14.12 -4.07 12.35
CA PHE A 58 -15.41 -3.40 12.49
C PHE A 58 -16.55 -4.41 12.33
N TYR A 59 -17.68 -4.08 12.92
CA TYR A 59 -18.89 -4.88 12.83
C TYR A 59 -20.00 -4.03 12.26
N LEU A 60 -20.57 -4.46 11.14
CA LEU A 60 -21.76 -3.83 10.59
C LEU A 60 -22.98 -4.38 11.29
N ILE A 61 -23.83 -3.46 11.75
CA ILE A 61 -25.11 -3.76 12.38
C ILE A 61 -26.23 -3.50 11.36
N ASP A 62 -27.18 -4.42 11.22
CA ASP A 62 -28.36 -4.18 10.39
C ASP A 62 -29.31 -3.19 11.07
N ASP A 63 -29.39 -1.97 10.55
CA ASP A 63 -30.26 -0.89 11.06
C ASP A 63 -31.60 -0.78 10.31
N ILE A 64 -31.88 -1.72 9.39
CA ILE A 64 -33.10 -1.72 8.59
C ILE A 64 -34.29 -2.14 9.46
N PHE A 65 -35.18 -1.18 9.73
CA PHE A 65 -36.41 -1.43 10.47
C PHE A 65 -37.27 -2.49 9.76
N ASN A 66 -37.67 -3.54 10.49
CA ASN A 66 -38.34 -4.78 10.02
C ASN A 66 -37.45 -5.85 9.38
N SER A 67 -36.12 -5.69 9.38
CA SER A 67 -35.23 -6.82 9.11
C SER A 67 -35.35 -7.88 10.21
N GLN A 68 -35.18 -9.16 9.85
CA GLN A 68 -35.09 -10.25 10.83
C GLN A 68 -33.82 -10.15 11.70
N TYR A 69 -32.84 -9.36 11.27
CA TYR A 69 -31.56 -9.12 11.95
C TYR A 69 -31.46 -7.69 12.51
N TYR A 70 -32.57 -6.98 12.66
CA TYR A 70 -32.56 -5.60 13.14
C TYR A 70 -31.81 -5.45 14.48
N ASN A 71 -30.81 -4.56 14.51
CA ASN A 71 -29.84 -4.36 15.58
C ASN A 71 -28.89 -5.54 15.87
N GLU A 72 -28.66 -6.45 14.92
CA GLU A 72 -27.68 -7.52 15.02
C GLU A 72 -26.43 -7.26 14.18
N GLN A 73 -25.29 -7.79 14.62
CA GLN A 73 -24.04 -7.75 13.85
C GLN A 73 -24.11 -8.79 12.72
N ILE A 74 -24.14 -8.32 11.48
CA ILE A 74 -24.32 -9.19 10.30
C ILE A 74 -23.02 -9.47 9.56
N LEU A 75 -22.03 -8.58 9.69
CA LEU A 75 -20.74 -8.71 9.01
C LEU A 75 -19.59 -8.25 9.90
N ARG A 76 -18.44 -8.91 9.75
CA ARG A 76 -17.15 -8.46 10.26
C ARG A 76 -16.28 -7.97 9.11
N ILE A 77 -15.76 -6.76 9.21
CA ILE A 77 -14.81 -6.20 8.24
C ILE A 77 -13.45 -6.08 8.91
N ASP A 78 -12.46 -6.77 8.37
CA ASP A 78 -11.07 -6.72 8.82
C ASP A 78 -10.24 -5.94 7.80
N ILE A 79 -9.59 -4.85 8.23
CA ILE A 79 -8.52 -4.19 7.48
C ILE A 79 -7.23 -4.89 7.88
N THR A 80 -6.60 -5.57 6.94
CA THR A 80 -5.47 -6.48 7.20
C THR A 80 -4.12 -5.90 6.79
N GLY A 81 -4.13 -4.89 5.92
CA GLY A 81 -2.93 -4.19 5.50
C GLY A 81 -3.25 -3.00 4.62
N VAL A 82 -2.30 -2.07 4.55
CA VAL A 82 -2.26 -1.04 3.52
C VAL A 82 -0.92 -1.09 2.82
N ARG A 83 -0.97 -1.24 1.50
CA ARG A 83 0.18 -1.26 0.61
C ARG A 83 0.20 -0.02 -0.27
N ARG A 84 1.40 0.37 -0.69
CA ARG A 84 1.68 1.51 -1.56
C ARG A 84 2.20 0.97 -2.89
N VAL A 85 1.67 1.44 -4.01
CA VAL A 85 2.13 1.09 -5.36
C VAL A 85 2.47 2.38 -6.09
N TYR A 86 3.69 2.46 -6.63
CA TYR A 86 4.15 3.60 -7.40
C TYR A 86 4.00 3.28 -8.90
N SER A 87 3.41 4.18 -9.69
CA SER A 87 3.35 4.06 -11.15
C SER A 87 4.40 4.97 -11.78
N ASP A 88 5.41 4.41 -12.44
CA ASP A 88 6.70 5.08 -12.53
C ASP A 88 7.11 5.75 -13.88
N ALA A 89 8.03 6.73 -13.80
CA ALA A 89 9.32 6.70 -14.54
C ALA A 89 10.59 7.10 -13.70
N SER A 90 10.47 7.67 -12.48
CA SER A 90 11.53 7.59 -11.44
C SER A 90 11.05 7.54 -9.96
N CYS A 91 9.76 7.77 -9.63
CA CYS A 91 8.97 7.11 -8.56
C CYS A 91 7.49 7.62 -8.63
N GLY A 92 6.89 7.70 -9.82
CA GLY A 92 5.61 8.41 -10.06
C GLY A 92 4.37 7.92 -9.25
N VAL A 93 3.19 8.47 -9.59
CA VAL A 93 1.90 8.41 -8.85
C VAL A 93 1.78 7.28 -7.83
N LEU A 94 1.63 7.67 -6.56
CA LEU A 94 1.36 6.78 -5.44
C LEU A 94 -0.12 6.38 -5.42
N THR A 95 -0.40 5.10 -5.67
CA THR A 95 -1.70 4.47 -5.41
C THR A 95 -1.61 3.72 -4.09
N CYS A 96 -2.51 4.01 -3.15
CA CYS A 96 -2.64 3.23 -1.92
C CYS A 96 -3.62 2.11 -2.17
N TYR A 97 -3.38 0.91 -1.65
CA TYR A 97 -4.42 -0.12 -1.56
C TYR A 97 -4.57 -0.51 -0.10
N ALA A 98 -5.79 -0.73 0.35
CA ALA A 98 -6.05 -1.43 1.60
C ALA A 98 -6.62 -2.81 1.27
N ASP A 99 -6.17 -3.81 2.03
CA ASP A 99 -6.61 -5.19 1.94
C ASP A 99 -7.72 -5.40 2.98
N PHE A 100 -8.95 -5.58 2.50
CA PHE A 100 -10.12 -5.84 3.33
C PHE A 100 -10.49 -7.32 3.29
N THR A 101 -10.98 -7.84 4.40
CA THR A 101 -11.70 -9.12 4.44
C THR A 101 -13.07 -8.88 5.04
N ILE A 102 -14.13 -9.19 4.29
CA ILE A 102 -15.51 -9.16 4.78
C ILE A 102 -15.92 -10.59 5.11
N THR A 103 -16.39 -10.82 6.33
CA THR A 103 -16.89 -12.12 6.81
C THR A 103 -18.36 -12.03 7.17
N ASN A 104 -19.18 -12.94 6.65
CA ASN A 104 -20.58 -13.05 7.04
C ASN A 104 -20.74 -13.81 8.36
N LEU A 105 -21.46 -13.20 9.31
CA LEU A 105 -21.61 -13.68 10.69
C LEU A 105 -22.95 -14.37 10.95
N ILE A 106 -23.87 -14.34 9.99
CA ILE A 106 -25.23 -14.84 10.15
C ILE A 106 -25.51 -16.02 9.21
N ALA A 107 -26.49 -16.83 9.56
CA ALA A 107 -26.87 -18.05 8.84
C ALA A 107 -27.68 -17.79 7.55
N ASN A 108 -27.28 -16.78 6.77
CA ASN A 108 -27.93 -16.36 5.54
C ASN A 108 -26.91 -16.03 4.46
N ASN A 109 -27.34 -16.06 3.19
CA ASN A 109 -26.55 -15.59 2.07
C ASN A 109 -26.77 -14.09 1.88
N ILE A 110 -25.72 -13.28 2.04
CA ILE A 110 -25.76 -11.86 1.71
C ILE A 110 -25.42 -11.70 0.23
N SER A 111 -26.31 -11.07 -0.52
CA SER A 111 -26.19 -10.93 -1.98
C SER A 111 -25.76 -9.56 -2.44
N TYR A 112 -26.00 -8.54 -1.61
CA TYR A 112 -25.60 -7.18 -1.86
C TYR A 112 -25.25 -6.51 -0.54
N ILE A 113 -24.13 -5.81 -0.53
CA ILE A 113 -23.75 -4.89 0.53
C ILE A 113 -23.17 -3.62 -0.09
N ASP A 114 -23.66 -2.50 0.44
CA ASP A 114 -23.17 -1.15 0.18
C ASP A 114 -22.80 -0.48 1.51
N PHE A 115 -21.52 -0.18 1.67
CA PHE A 115 -21.00 0.43 2.89
C PHE A 115 -20.04 1.55 2.57
N TRP A 116 -19.95 2.46 3.54
CA TRP A 116 -19.19 3.67 3.37
C TRP A 116 -18.14 3.81 4.47
N LEU A 117 -16.88 4.01 4.09
CA LEU A 117 -15.72 3.97 4.98
C LEU A 117 -14.99 5.31 4.99
N SER A 118 -14.98 5.99 6.15
CA SER A 118 -14.06 7.11 6.39
C SER A 118 -12.73 6.61 6.92
N ILE A 119 -11.61 7.03 6.36
CA ILE A 119 -10.30 6.84 6.97
C ILE A 119 -9.64 8.22 7.16
N TYR A 120 -9.17 8.50 8.37
CA TYR A 120 -8.51 9.76 8.72
C TYR A 120 -7.00 9.52 8.95
N PRO A 121 -6.09 10.11 8.14
CA PRO A 121 -4.66 10.08 8.44
C PRO A 121 -4.35 10.87 9.73
N SER A 122 -3.28 10.46 10.42
CA SER A 122 -2.69 11.19 11.55
C SER A 122 -2.30 12.64 11.24
N ILE A 123 -2.06 12.94 9.96
CA ILE A 123 -1.73 14.27 9.44
C ILE A 123 -2.97 14.93 8.79
N GLY A 124 -4.02 15.15 9.58
CA GLY A 124 -5.01 16.22 9.35
C GLY A 124 -5.78 16.19 8.02
N GLY A 125 -6.04 15.02 7.45
CA GLY A 125 -6.88 14.82 6.27
C GLY A 125 -8.12 13.99 6.59
N SER A 126 -9.05 13.89 5.64
CA SER A 126 -10.15 12.91 5.66
C SER A 126 -10.26 12.31 4.26
N TRP A 127 -10.29 10.99 4.15
CA TRP A 127 -10.60 10.33 2.89
C TRP A 127 -11.98 9.71 2.96
N TYR A 128 -12.73 9.90 1.87
CA TYR A 128 -14.06 9.35 1.73
C TYR A 128 -13.95 8.12 0.80
N TYR A 129 -14.14 6.89 1.31
CA TYR A 129 -14.18 5.69 0.45
C TYR A 129 -15.58 5.11 0.37
N ASP A 130 -16.12 5.14 -0.84
CA ASP A 130 -17.41 4.57 -1.18
C ASP A 130 -17.19 3.24 -1.89
N HIS A 131 -17.65 2.14 -1.27
CA HIS A 131 -17.54 0.82 -1.86
C HIS A 131 -18.88 0.13 -1.92
N THR A 132 -19.45 0.17 -3.11
CA THR A 132 -20.53 -0.71 -3.50
C THR A 132 -19.94 -2.00 -4.03
N THR A 133 -19.87 -3.04 -3.18
CA THR A 133 -19.75 -4.41 -3.69
C THR A 133 -21.08 -4.79 -4.34
N ASN A 134 -21.27 -4.39 -5.61
CA ASN A 134 -22.08 -5.16 -6.56
C ASN A 134 -21.28 -6.40 -6.98
N SER A 135 -20.79 -7.13 -5.99
CA SER A 135 -20.16 -8.42 -6.18
C SER A 135 -21.30 -9.35 -6.57
N GLY A 136 -21.44 -9.68 -7.86
CA GLY A 136 -22.28 -10.80 -8.26
C GLY A 136 -21.92 -12.15 -7.58
N ALA A 137 -20.94 -12.17 -6.67
CA ALA A 137 -20.70 -13.25 -5.70
C ALA A 137 -21.41 -12.95 -4.36
N SER A 138 -22.30 -13.87 -3.97
CA SER A 138 -22.91 -13.89 -2.64
C SER A 138 -21.88 -14.28 -1.58
N ILE A 139 -22.00 -13.72 -0.38
CA ILE A 139 -21.23 -14.11 0.80
C ILE A 139 -22.08 -15.07 1.63
N PRO A 140 -21.85 -16.39 1.57
CA PRO A 140 -22.59 -17.35 2.39
C PRO A 140 -22.23 -17.21 3.87
N GLU A 141 -22.98 -17.85 4.76
CA GLU A 141 -22.65 -17.93 6.20
C GLU A 141 -21.19 -18.39 6.39
N GLY A 142 -20.41 -17.62 7.17
CA GLY A 142 -18.98 -17.88 7.39
C GLY A 142 -18.10 -17.69 6.15
N GLY A 143 -18.66 -17.25 5.02
CA GLY A 143 -17.95 -16.93 3.79
C GLY A 143 -17.15 -15.64 3.90
N GLN A 144 -16.10 -15.52 3.07
CA GLN A 144 -15.19 -14.37 3.06
C GLN A 144 -14.94 -13.85 1.65
N ILE A 145 -14.85 -12.52 1.50
CA ILE A 145 -14.42 -11.86 0.25
C ILE A 145 -13.31 -10.84 0.56
N THR A 146 -12.28 -10.83 -0.30
CA THR A 146 -11.19 -9.85 -0.25
C THR A 146 -11.38 -8.78 -1.31
N ILE A 147 -11.26 -7.51 -0.92
CA ILE A 147 -11.41 -6.35 -1.80
C ILE A 147 -10.12 -5.53 -1.73
N ASN A 148 -9.61 -5.14 -2.90
CA ASN A 148 -8.31 -4.50 -3.07
C ASN A 148 -8.45 -3.23 -3.91
N ASP A 149 -9.08 -2.19 -3.38
CA ASP A 149 -9.43 -1.03 -4.20
C ASP A 149 -9.50 0.30 -3.43
N VAL A 150 -8.39 0.81 -2.92
CA VAL A 150 -8.38 2.19 -2.38
C VAL A 150 -7.89 3.15 -3.48
N PRO A 151 -8.56 4.28 -3.76
CA PRO A 151 -8.10 5.23 -4.76
C PRO A 151 -6.80 5.94 -4.36
N ALA A 152 -6.00 6.29 -5.36
CA ALA A 152 -4.73 6.99 -5.20
C ALA A 152 -4.90 8.35 -4.50
N SER A 153 -4.09 8.60 -3.46
CA SER A 153 -3.86 9.96 -2.94
C SER A 153 -2.35 10.21 -2.78
N SER A 154 -1.96 11.48 -2.92
CA SER A 154 -0.56 11.92 -2.99
C SER A 154 0.26 11.69 -1.71
N SER A 155 -0.39 11.32 -0.60
CA SER A 155 0.28 10.90 0.63
C SER A 155 -0.53 9.79 1.29
N CYS A 156 -0.19 8.53 1.01
CA CYS A 156 -0.57 7.42 1.89
C CYS A 156 0.14 7.67 3.24
N GLY A 157 -0.38 8.57 4.09
CA GLY A 157 0.21 8.96 5.36
C GLY A 157 0.48 7.75 6.26
N SER A 158 1.08 7.98 7.43
CA SER A 158 1.00 6.95 8.49
C SER A 158 -0.47 6.78 8.79
N LEU A 159 -1.06 5.65 8.40
CA LEU A 159 -2.42 5.30 8.77
C LEU A 159 -2.41 4.98 10.24
N ASP A 160 -2.46 6.01 11.08
CA ASP A 160 -3.05 5.83 12.40
C ASP A 160 -4.52 5.56 12.14
N PHE A 161 -4.85 4.29 12.29
CA PHE A 161 -6.17 3.68 12.20
C PHE A 161 -7.13 4.16 13.30
N ALA A 162 -7.07 5.46 13.65
CA ALA A 162 -7.60 6.00 14.90
C ALA A 162 -9.12 6.19 14.91
N SER A 163 -9.76 6.23 13.74
CA SER A 163 -11.23 6.30 13.65
C SER A 163 -11.71 5.93 12.26
N VAL A 164 -12.66 4.98 12.21
CA VAL A 164 -13.50 4.71 11.06
C VAL A 164 -14.93 4.99 11.50
N ASN A 165 -15.64 5.80 10.73
CA ASN A 165 -17.09 5.88 10.81
C ASN A 165 -17.64 5.01 9.69
N ASP A 166 -18.44 4.03 10.04
CA ASP A 166 -19.15 3.14 9.14
C ASP A 166 -20.63 3.54 9.08
N TYR A 167 -21.14 3.66 7.86
CA TYR A 167 -22.57 3.80 7.60
C TYR A 167 -22.98 2.68 6.65
N LEU A 168 -23.90 1.85 7.11
CA LEU A 168 -24.54 0.83 6.30
C LEU A 168 -25.69 1.49 5.53
N TYR A 169 -25.66 1.40 4.21
CA TYR A 169 -26.71 2.02 3.39
C TYR A 169 -27.76 1.00 2.98
N THR A 170 -27.34 -0.20 2.58
CA THR A 170 -28.26 -1.25 2.14
C THR A 170 -27.61 -2.62 2.23
N VAL A 171 -28.36 -3.60 2.74
CA VAL A 171 -28.02 -5.03 2.68
C VAL A 171 -29.20 -5.78 2.08
N SER A 172 -28.92 -6.73 1.19
CA SER A 172 -29.91 -7.67 0.68
C SER A 172 -29.53 -9.11 1.01
N TYR A 173 -30.53 -9.88 1.40
CA TYR A 173 -30.43 -11.30 1.71
C TYR A 173 -31.11 -12.09 0.59
N ASN A 174 -30.49 -13.18 0.13
CA ASN A 174 -31.08 -14.12 -0.82
C ASN A 174 -31.78 -15.29 -0.11
#